data_AF-A0A3N5XSD8-F1
#
_entry.id   AF-A0A3N5XSD8-F1
#
_cell.length_a   1.000
_cell.length_b   1.000
_cell.length_c   1.000
_cell.angle_alpha   90.00
_cell.angle_beta   90.00
_cell.angle_gamma   90.00
#
_symmetry.space_group_name_H-M   'P 1'
#
loop_
_entity.id
_entity.type
_entity.pdbx_description
1 polymer ?
#
loop_
_entity_poly.entity_id
_entity_poly.type
_entity_poly.pdbx_seq_one_letter_code
_entity_poly.pdbx_strand_id
1 'polypeptide(L)'
;MAAWKPVTHGTELRATSWSSLRKSRGRLPPFRHDPGQSAHNLALRRDGRVMSWGANNDGELGIGTRFTGWTPAEVTGLDHVVAIDAGSAAAHGVSGAIRDEGTVWLWGSNVSAMFGNGEGPLSADDPGARYLLAVPVKGIAGAKSLSLGEGHVAVLLDDGTLRMWGHDGWGQIGVGTSGFYQEKPNGLIIQEYSSCNRCISSPLWLHRNLQERCIPSPHRR
;
A
#
# COMPACT_ATOMS: atom_id res chain seq x y z
N MET A 1 -0.13 5.18 -36.39
CA MET A 1 -1.35 5.38 -35.56
C MET A 1 -1.79 4.01 -35.07
N ALA A 2 -1.49 3.67 -33.82
CA ALA A 2 -1.93 2.40 -33.25
C ALA A 2 -3.29 2.61 -32.57
N ALA A 3 -4.33 2.04 -33.19
CA ALA A 3 -5.69 2.06 -32.67
C ALA A 3 -5.86 0.98 -31.59
N TRP A 4 -6.43 1.35 -30.46
CA TRP A 4 -6.77 0.46 -29.35
C TRP A 4 -8.12 -0.20 -29.66
N LYS A 5 -8.15 -1.52 -29.90
CA LYS A 5 -9.40 -2.28 -29.99
C LYS A 5 -9.82 -2.79 -28.60
N PRO A 6 -11.11 -2.75 -28.26
CA PRO A 6 -11.61 -3.29 -27.00
C PRO A 6 -11.69 -4.81 -27.09
N VAL A 7 -11.07 -5.51 -26.15
CA VAL A 7 -11.31 -6.94 -25.93
C VAL A 7 -12.24 -7.07 -24.74
N THR A 8 -13.48 -7.44 -25.03
CA THR A 8 -14.46 -7.94 -24.07
C THR A 8 -13.98 -9.29 -23.56
N HIS A 9 -13.50 -9.34 -22.32
CA HIS A 9 -13.82 -10.28 -21.23
C HIS A 9 -12.81 -10.08 -20.09
N GLY A 10 -13.33 -9.68 -18.93
CA GLY A 10 -12.74 -9.73 -17.58
C GLY A 10 -11.26 -9.48 -17.39
N THR A 11 -10.85 -8.22 -17.17
CA THR A 11 -9.98 -7.75 -16.06
C THR A 11 -9.63 -6.27 -16.28
N GLU A 12 -9.97 -5.44 -15.29
CA GLU A 12 -9.88 -3.98 -15.32
C GLU A 12 -8.43 -3.46 -15.26
N LEU A 13 -8.18 -2.31 -15.90
CA LEU A 13 -7.05 -1.44 -15.61
C LEU A 13 -7.20 -0.93 -14.17
N ARG A 14 -6.31 -1.33 -13.26
CA ARG A 14 -6.26 -0.77 -11.90
C ARG A 14 -5.30 0.42 -11.89
N ALA A 15 -5.86 1.63 -11.91
CA ALA A 15 -5.14 2.84 -11.56
C ALA A 15 -5.46 3.13 -10.08
N THR A 16 -4.43 3.23 -9.24
CA THR A 16 -4.57 3.68 -7.85
C THR A 16 -4.17 5.15 -7.79
N SER A 17 -5.16 6.02 -7.61
CA SER A 17 -5.01 7.31 -6.94
C SER A 17 -6.32 7.62 -6.22
N TRP A 18 -6.27 7.85 -4.91
CA TRP A 18 -7.48 8.13 -4.14
C TRP A 18 -7.82 9.63 -4.22
N SER A 19 -8.66 9.98 -5.18
CA SER A 19 -9.77 10.92 -5.00
C SER A 19 -10.70 10.84 -6.22
N SER A 20 -11.65 9.92 -6.16
CA SER A 20 -12.86 9.84 -7.00
C SER A 20 -12.68 9.98 -8.53
N LEU A 21 -12.63 8.85 -9.25
CA LEU A 21 -12.90 8.84 -10.68
C LEU A 21 -14.17 8.02 -10.98
N ARG A 22 -15.28 8.75 -11.11
CA ARG A 22 -16.44 8.31 -11.89
C ARG A 22 -15.98 8.11 -13.34
N LYS A 23 -16.34 6.97 -13.91
CA LYS A 23 -16.14 6.58 -15.32
C LYS A 23 -16.36 7.76 -16.26
N SER A 24 -15.32 8.22 -16.96
CA SER A 24 -15.49 8.93 -18.22
C SER A 24 -14.53 8.34 -19.26
N ARG A 25 -15.12 7.86 -20.35
CA ARG A 25 -14.41 7.48 -21.57
C ARG A 25 -14.00 8.78 -22.26
N GLY A 26 -12.73 9.15 -22.18
CA GLY A 26 -12.19 10.34 -22.82
C GLY A 26 -10.80 10.67 -22.27
N ARG A 27 -9.96 11.27 -23.11
CA ARG A 27 -8.59 11.70 -22.78
C ARG A 27 -8.55 12.37 -21.39
N LEU A 28 -7.73 11.84 -20.49
CA LEU A 28 -7.58 12.36 -19.13
C LEU A 28 -7.14 13.84 -19.19
N PRO A 29 -7.81 14.76 -18.46
CA PRO A 29 -7.42 16.16 -18.44
C PRO A 29 -6.04 16.33 -17.75
N PRO A 30 -5.29 17.40 -18.08
CA PRO A 30 -4.06 17.71 -17.36
C PRO A 30 -4.41 18.04 -15.90
N PHE A 31 -3.93 17.20 -14.98
CA PHE A 31 -4.06 17.44 -13.54
C PHE A 31 -3.10 18.58 -13.13
N ARG A 32 -3.65 19.71 -12.66
CA ARG A 32 -2.89 20.72 -11.93
C ARG A 32 -2.84 20.29 -10.47
N HIS A 33 -1.65 19.96 -9.96
CA HIS A 33 -1.45 19.71 -8.53
C HIS A 33 -1.08 20.98 -7.79
N ASP A 34 -1.63 21.11 -6.57
CA ASP A 34 -1.14 22.07 -5.58
C ASP A 34 0.30 21.70 -5.18
N PRO A 35 1.21 22.67 -5.07
CA PRO A 35 2.57 22.44 -4.61
C PRO A 35 2.53 22.02 -3.13
N GLY A 36 2.56 20.71 -2.88
CA GLY A 36 2.54 20.15 -1.52
C GLY A 36 1.92 18.76 -1.38
N GLN A 37 1.30 18.20 -2.42
CA GLN A 37 0.84 16.81 -2.40
C GLN A 37 1.67 15.96 -3.35
N SER A 38 2.26 14.87 -2.86
CA SER A 38 2.77 13.83 -3.76
C SER A 38 1.59 13.15 -4.43
N ALA A 39 1.38 13.55 -5.68
CA ALA A 39 0.34 13.01 -6.50
C ALA A 39 0.95 12.46 -7.78
N HIS A 40 1.17 11.16 -7.72
CA HIS A 40 1.65 10.34 -8.81
C HIS A 40 0.64 9.22 -9.06
N ASN A 41 0.80 8.56 -10.19
CA ASN A 41 -0.09 7.50 -10.62
C ASN A 41 0.78 6.34 -11.10
N LEU A 42 0.27 5.13 -10.89
CA LEU A 42 0.84 3.90 -11.41
C LEU A 42 -0.19 3.18 -12.29
N ALA A 43 0.29 2.47 -13.30
CA ALA A 43 -0.50 1.55 -14.09
C ALA A 43 0.28 0.27 -14.37
N LEU A 44 -0.35 -0.87 -14.10
CA LEU A 44 0.19 -2.18 -14.40
C LEU A 44 -0.23 -2.62 -15.80
N ARG A 45 0.75 -2.95 -16.63
CA ARG A 45 0.53 -3.51 -17.96
C ARG A 45 0.40 -5.04 -17.88
N ARG A 46 -0.28 -5.62 -18.88
CA ARG A 46 -0.47 -7.09 -18.98
C ARG A 46 0.82 -7.87 -19.15
N ASP A 47 1.88 -7.23 -19.64
CA ASP A 47 3.21 -7.83 -19.79
C ASP A 47 4.06 -7.72 -18.51
N GLY A 48 3.45 -7.36 -17.38
CA GLY A 48 4.12 -7.29 -16.07
C GLY A 48 5.00 -6.05 -15.88
N ARG A 49 4.90 -5.06 -16.77
CA ARG A 49 5.62 -3.77 -16.64
C ARG A 49 4.76 -2.71 -15.96
N VAL A 50 5.42 -1.79 -15.26
CA VAL A 50 4.76 -0.68 -14.55
C VAL A 50 5.03 0.63 -15.28
N MET A 51 3.97 1.40 -15.50
CA MET A 51 4.05 2.78 -15.99
C MET A 51 3.73 3.75 -14.85
N SER A 52 4.42 4.89 -14.82
CA SER A 52 4.26 5.93 -13.80
C SER A 52 4.20 7.34 -14.42
N TRP A 53 3.43 8.24 -13.83
CA TRP A 53 3.39 9.67 -14.19
C TRP A 53 2.82 10.53 -13.05
N GLY A 54 3.10 11.83 -13.10
CA GLY A 54 2.72 12.82 -12.10
C GLY A 54 3.94 13.40 -11.39
N ALA A 55 3.75 13.76 -10.11
CA ALA A 55 4.82 14.23 -9.23
C ALA A 55 5.97 13.22 -9.16
N ASN A 56 7.20 13.72 -9.02
CA ASN A 56 8.40 12.88 -8.91
C ASN A 56 9.45 13.48 -7.97
N ASN A 57 9.03 14.34 -7.03
CA ASN A 57 9.98 15.08 -6.21
C ASN A 57 10.75 14.15 -5.26
N ASP A 58 10.20 12.99 -4.91
CA ASP A 58 10.84 12.00 -4.05
C ASP A 58 11.35 10.78 -4.81
N GLY A 59 11.20 10.76 -6.13
CA GLY A 59 11.53 9.60 -6.96
C GLY A 59 10.37 8.61 -7.10
N GLU A 60 9.15 9.01 -6.76
CA GLU A 60 7.94 8.16 -6.77
C GLU A 60 7.58 7.61 -8.17
N LEU A 61 8.21 8.11 -9.24
CA LEU A 61 8.06 7.53 -10.58
C LEU A 61 9.01 6.35 -10.84
N GLY A 62 10.09 6.18 -10.08
CA GLY A 62 11.01 5.04 -10.22
C GLY A 62 11.82 5.04 -11.53
N ILE A 63 11.99 6.22 -12.15
CA ILE A 63 12.65 6.39 -13.46
C ILE A 63 14.11 6.83 -13.36
N GLY A 64 14.72 6.78 -12.16
CA GLY A 64 16.11 7.17 -11.93
C GLY A 64 16.36 8.68 -11.89
N THR A 65 15.30 9.49 -11.91
CA THR A 65 15.37 10.96 -11.82
C THR A 65 14.32 11.49 -10.87
N ARG A 66 14.36 12.79 -10.57
CA ARG A 66 13.36 13.51 -9.77
C ARG A 66 12.51 14.47 -10.59
N PHE A 67 12.53 14.31 -11.92
CA PHE A 67 11.76 15.18 -12.80
C PHE A 67 10.32 14.69 -12.88
N THR A 68 9.38 15.58 -12.57
CA THR A 68 7.95 15.38 -12.77
C THR A 68 7.67 14.98 -14.22
N GLY A 69 6.94 13.89 -14.39
CA GLY A 69 6.60 13.34 -15.70
C GLY A 69 5.11 13.50 -15.98
N TRP A 70 4.72 14.28 -16.98
CA TRP A 70 3.31 14.50 -17.33
C TRP A 70 2.72 13.41 -18.23
N THR A 71 3.55 12.46 -18.66
CA THR A 71 3.18 11.34 -19.51
C THR A 71 3.70 10.04 -18.91
N PRO A 72 2.99 8.92 -19.10
CA PRO A 72 3.43 7.62 -18.60
C PRO A 72 4.84 7.27 -19.08
N ALA A 73 5.73 6.99 -18.13
CA ALA A 73 7.07 6.46 -18.34
C ALA A 73 7.19 5.08 -17.67
N GLU A 74 8.00 4.20 -18.22
CA GLU A 74 8.20 2.85 -17.66
C GLU A 74 9.09 2.94 -16.41
N VAL A 75 8.72 2.26 -15.33
CA VAL A 75 9.56 2.15 -14.12
C VAL A 75 10.82 1.36 -14.46
N THR A 76 11.98 1.92 -14.14
CA THR A 76 13.26 1.36 -14.58
C THR A 76 13.60 0.09 -13.80
N GLY A 77 13.92 -0.99 -14.53
CA GLY A 77 14.46 -2.22 -13.95
C GLY A 77 13.43 -3.07 -13.18
N LEU A 78 12.14 -2.82 -13.34
CA LEU A 78 11.07 -3.56 -12.69
C LEU A 78 10.19 -4.27 -13.71
N ASP A 79 10.08 -5.60 -13.58
CA ASP A 79 9.29 -6.46 -14.45
C ASP A 79 8.58 -7.57 -13.65
N HIS A 80 7.79 -8.38 -14.36
CA HIS A 80 7.03 -9.50 -13.77
C HIS A 80 6.13 -9.06 -12.61
N VAL A 81 5.62 -7.84 -12.66
CA VAL A 81 4.75 -7.27 -11.62
C VAL A 81 3.33 -7.81 -11.75
N VAL A 82 2.73 -8.16 -10.61
CA VAL A 82 1.35 -8.68 -10.51
C VAL A 82 0.43 -7.78 -9.69
N ALA A 83 0.98 -6.90 -8.85
CA ALA A 83 0.22 -5.90 -8.12
C ALA A 83 1.04 -4.62 -7.95
N ILE A 84 0.36 -3.49 -7.86
CA ILE A 84 0.94 -2.16 -7.63
C ILE A 84 0.11 -1.43 -6.59
N ASP A 85 0.75 -0.54 -5.85
CA ASP A 85 0.07 0.44 -5.00
C ASP A 85 0.88 1.73 -4.89
N ALA A 86 0.19 2.82 -4.57
CA ALA A 86 0.77 4.15 -4.39
C ALA A 86 0.26 4.74 -3.07
N GLY A 87 1.20 5.23 -2.26
CA GLY A 87 0.93 5.81 -0.95
C GLY A 87 1.61 7.15 -0.75
N SER A 88 1.40 7.73 0.42
CA SER A 88 2.00 9.00 0.81
C SER A 88 2.39 9.00 2.28
N ALA A 89 3.33 9.86 2.65
CA ALA A 89 3.75 10.07 4.03
C ALA A 89 4.20 11.52 4.22
N ALA A 90 3.49 12.30 5.04
CA ALA A 90 3.83 13.69 5.36
C ALA A 90 4.18 14.54 4.11
N ALA A 91 3.28 14.58 3.12
CA ALA A 91 3.45 15.22 1.81
C ALA A 91 4.40 14.54 0.81
N HIS A 92 5.12 13.50 1.22
CA HIS A 92 6.00 12.72 0.35
C HIS A 92 5.28 11.52 -0.29
N GLY A 93 5.78 11.08 -1.45
CA GLY A 93 5.22 9.97 -2.21
C GLY A 93 6.01 8.69 -2.08
N VAL A 94 5.31 7.56 -2.04
CA VAL A 94 5.92 6.23 -2.15
C VAL A 94 5.09 5.38 -3.09
N SER A 95 5.79 4.56 -3.86
CA SER A 95 5.20 3.59 -4.76
C SER A 95 5.67 2.19 -4.40
N GLY A 96 4.86 1.20 -4.73
CA GLY A 96 5.19 -0.18 -4.46
C GLY A 96 4.59 -1.17 -5.44
N ALA A 97 5.21 -2.34 -5.48
CA ALA A 97 4.81 -3.42 -6.36
C ALA A 97 5.05 -4.79 -5.71
N ILE A 98 4.28 -5.78 -6.16
CA ILE A 98 4.53 -7.20 -5.93
C ILE A 98 4.95 -7.82 -7.26
N ARG A 99 6.08 -8.54 -7.28
CA ARG A 99 6.46 -9.41 -8.41
C ARG A 99 5.80 -10.78 -8.29
N ASP A 100 5.61 -11.48 -9.39
CA ASP A 100 4.99 -12.80 -9.46
C ASP A 100 5.64 -13.87 -8.56
N GLU A 101 6.94 -13.73 -8.29
CA GLU A 101 7.73 -14.50 -7.33
C GLU A 101 7.40 -14.19 -5.84
N GLY A 102 6.48 -13.26 -5.57
CA GLY A 102 6.03 -12.90 -4.22
C GLY A 102 6.97 -11.96 -3.47
N THR A 103 7.88 -11.27 -4.16
CA THR A 103 8.73 -10.22 -3.57
C THR A 103 8.05 -8.84 -3.63
N VAL A 104 8.31 -8.01 -2.62
CA VAL A 104 7.81 -6.62 -2.55
C VAL A 104 8.93 -5.66 -2.93
N TRP A 105 8.59 -4.67 -3.75
CA TRP A 105 9.49 -3.63 -4.23
C TRP A 105 8.91 -2.27 -3.91
N LEU A 106 9.76 -1.32 -3.48
CA LEU A 106 9.37 0.04 -3.13
C LEU A 106 10.29 1.06 -3.81
N TRP A 107 9.77 2.25 -4.09
CA TRP A 107 10.53 3.41 -4.54
C TRP A 107 9.81 4.72 -4.15
N GLY A 108 10.52 5.84 -4.21
CA GLY A 108 10.07 7.12 -3.66
C GLY A 108 10.64 7.39 -2.27
N SER A 109 9.84 8.02 -1.41
CA SER A 109 10.25 8.53 -0.11
C SER A 109 10.35 7.46 0.98
N ASN A 110 11.42 7.54 1.76
CA ASN A 110 11.69 6.72 2.95
C ASN A 110 11.68 7.54 4.26
N VAL A 111 11.16 8.76 4.26
CA VAL A 111 11.14 9.63 5.47
C VAL A 111 10.43 8.99 6.68
N SER A 112 9.47 8.09 6.44
CA SER A 112 8.71 7.37 7.47
C SER A 112 9.15 5.91 7.67
N ALA A 113 10.39 5.56 7.31
CA ALA A 113 10.95 4.20 7.42
C ALA A 113 10.13 3.13 6.68
N MET A 114 9.43 3.53 5.60
CA MET A 114 8.54 2.66 4.84
C MET A 114 9.29 1.60 4.01
N PHE A 115 10.62 1.66 3.91
CA PHE A 115 11.40 0.68 3.14
C PHE A 115 11.75 -0.57 3.95
N GLY A 116 11.50 -0.59 5.26
CA GLY A 116 11.70 -1.78 6.09
C GLY A 116 13.17 -2.25 6.16
N ASN A 117 14.11 -1.36 5.85
CA ASN A 117 15.53 -1.64 5.71
C ASN A 117 16.33 -1.34 6.99
N GLY A 118 15.67 -0.95 8.08
CA GLY A 118 16.33 -0.48 9.31
C GLY A 118 16.90 0.94 9.21
N GLU A 119 16.43 1.73 8.25
CA GLU A 119 16.76 3.15 8.13
C GLU A 119 15.51 4.00 8.43
N GLY A 120 15.68 4.98 9.29
CA GLY A 120 14.70 6.04 9.54
C GLY A 120 13.96 5.95 10.87
N PRO A 121 13.07 6.91 11.17
CA PRO A 121 12.65 8.02 10.30
C PRO A 121 13.81 8.94 9.92
N LEU A 122 13.77 9.50 8.72
CA LEU A 122 14.82 10.33 8.14
C LEU A 122 14.31 11.74 7.85
N SER A 123 15.20 12.72 7.94
CA SER A 123 14.96 14.05 7.38
C SER A 123 14.87 13.97 5.85
N ALA A 124 14.07 14.83 5.22
CA ALA A 124 13.93 14.88 3.77
C ALA A 124 15.26 15.22 3.04
N ASP A 125 16.25 15.74 3.76
CA ASP A 125 17.59 16.05 3.24
C ASP A 125 18.59 14.92 3.43
N ASP A 126 18.22 13.84 4.14
CA ASP A 126 19.12 12.70 4.35
C ASP A 126 19.33 11.92 3.04
N PRO A 127 20.54 11.41 2.78
CA PRO A 127 20.85 10.70 1.54
C PRO A 127 20.06 9.38 1.38
N GLY A 128 19.58 8.78 2.47
CA GLY A 128 18.74 7.59 2.46
C GLY A 128 17.23 7.87 2.43
N ALA A 129 16.82 9.14 2.39
CA ALA A 129 15.41 9.52 2.48
C ALA A 129 14.61 9.22 1.20
N ARG A 130 15.26 8.84 0.09
CA ARG A 130 14.63 8.68 -1.22
C ARG A 130 15.30 7.61 -2.06
N TYR A 131 14.49 6.85 -2.80
CA TYR A 131 14.94 5.85 -3.77
C TYR A 131 14.35 6.15 -5.14
N LEU A 132 15.21 6.52 -6.10
CA LEU A 132 14.81 6.91 -7.46
C LEU A 132 14.51 5.72 -8.39
N LEU A 133 14.82 4.51 -7.92
CA LEU A 133 14.62 3.24 -8.61
C LEU A 133 13.93 2.28 -7.65
N ALA A 134 13.18 1.33 -8.20
CA ALA A 134 12.60 0.23 -7.43
C ALA A 134 13.70 -0.56 -6.72
N VAL A 135 13.54 -0.77 -5.41
CA VAL A 135 14.43 -1.62 -4.60
C VAL A 135 13.61 -2.71 -3.88
N PRO A 136 14.18 -3.92 -3.72
CA PRO A 136 13.48 -5.00 -3.04
C PRO A 136 13.45 -4.77 -1.53
N VAL A 137 12.30 -5.04 -0.91
CA VAL A 137 12.15 -5.10 0.54
C VAL A 137 12.70 -6.43 1.03
N LYS A 138 13.75 -6.39 1.86
CA LYS A 138 14.38 -7.60 2.38
C LYS A 138 13.48 -8.29 3.41
N GLY A 139 13.47 -9.63 3.40
CA GLY A 139 12.75 -10.43 4.40
C GLY A 139 11.26 -10.61 4.13
N ILE A 140 10.77 -10.18 2.95
CA ILE A 140 9.41 -10.46 2.48
C ILE A 140 9.47 -11.46 1.32
N ALA A 141 8.73 -12.55 1.45
CA ALA A 141 8.50 -13.56 0.42
C ALA A 141 7.05 -14.04 0.51
N GLY A 142 6.49 -14.53 -0.60
CA GLY A 142 5.10 -15.02 -0.63
C GLY A 142 4.06 -13.90 -0.54
N ALA A 143 4.39 -12.66 -0.90
CA ALA A 143 3.42 -11.56 -0.86
C ALA A 143 2.25 -11.79 -1.83
N LYS A 144 1.02 -11.72 -1.31
CA LYS A 144 -0.24 -11.80 -2.09
C LYS A 144 -0.92 -10.45 -2.28
N SER A 145 -0.79 -9.55 -1.32
CA SER A 145 -1.38 -8.21 -1.37
C SER A 145 -0.48 -7.19 -0.69
N LEU A 146 -0.46 -5.99 -1.23
CA LEU A 146 0.29 -4.83 -0.74
C LEU A 146 -0.68 -3.67 -0.54
N SER A 147 -0.52 -2.95 0.57
CA SER A 147 -1.19 -1.68 0.82
C SER A 147 -0.17 -0.67 1.35
N LEU A 148 -0.12 0.50 0.72
CA LEU A 148 0.67 1.65 1.14
C LEU A 148 -0.28 2.69 1.73
N GLY A 149 -0.33 2.74 3.06
CA GLY A 149 -1.12 3.73 3.78
C GLY A 149 -0.33 5.01 4.05
N GLU A 150 -0.93 5.90 4.86
CA GLU A 150 -0.26 7.13 5.29
C GLU A 150 0.91 6.79 6.23
N GLY A 151 2.13 6.76 5.67
CA GLY A 151 3.35 6.47 6.40
C GLY A 151 3.60 5.00 6.78
N HIS A 152 2.77 4.03 6.36
CA HIS A 152 2.95 2.62 6.71
C HIS A 152 2.71 1.67 5.52
N VAL A 153 3.31 0.49 5.62
CA VAL A 153 3.18 -0.59 4.63
C VAL A 153 2.53 -1.79 5.28
N ALA A 154 1.61 -2.43 4.57
CA ALA A 154 0.99 -3.69 4.97
C ALA A 154 1.07 -4.70 3.83
N VAL A 155 1.52 -5.93 4.15
CA VAL A 155 1.67 -7.02 3.19
C VAL A 155 1.03 -8.29 3.73
N LEU A 156 0.02 -8.79 3.02
CA LEU A 156 -0.57 -10.10 3.29
C LEU A 156 0.24 -11.17 2.57
N LEU A 157 0.77 -12.14 3.31
CA LEU A 157 1.55 -13.24 2.78
C LEU A 157 0.66 -14.44 2.41
N ASP A 158 1.24 -15.39 1.69
CA ASP A 158 0.57 -16.58 1.19
C ASP A 158 0.18 -17.57 2.28
N ASP A 159 0.95 -17.59 3.36
CA ASP A 159 0.71 -18.31 4.63
C ASP A 159 -0.40 -17.68 5.50
N GLY A 160 -0.99 -16.56 5.05
CA GLY A 160 -2.07 -15.85 5.76
C GLY A 160 -1.58 -14.87 6.82
N THR A 161 -0.26 -14.75 7.04
CA THR A 161 0.30 -13.78 7.99
C THR A 161 0.35 -12.37 7.41
N LEU A 162 0.26 -11.37 8.28
CA LEU A 162 0.35 -9.96 7.89
C LEU A 162 1.71 -9.41 8.33
N ARG A 163 2.39 -8.70 7.43
CA ARG A 163 3.62 -7.97 7.73
C ARG A 163 3.32 -6.47 7.64
N MET A 164 3.55 -5.73 8.71
CA MET A 164 3.35 -4.28 8.76
C MET A 164 4.59 -3.55 9.29
N TRP A 165 4.91 -2.40 8.72
CA TRP A 165 6.03 -1.55 9.14
C TRP A 165 5.82 -0.10 8.72
N GLY A 166 6.70 0.81 9.18
CA GLY A 166 6.62 2.25 8.95
C GLY A 166 6.21 3.04 10.20
N HIS A 167 5.51 4.15 10.02
CA HIS A 167 5.00 5.00 11.10
C HIS A 167 4.02 4.24 12.00
N ASP A 168 4.17 4.40 13.31
CA ASP A 168 3.33 3.76 14.33
C ASP A 168 2.94 4.71 15.48
N GLY A 169 3.14 6.02 15.29
CA GLY A 169 2.74 7.05 16.26
C GLY A 169 1.24 7.03 16.62
N TRP A 170 0.39 6.36 15.82
CA TRP A 170 -1.04 6.17 16.08
C TRP A 170 -1.44 4.72 16.38
N GLY A 171 -0.46 3.80 16.54
CA GLY A 171 -0.72 2.37 16.71
C GLY A 171 -1.21 1.68 15.44
N GLN A 172 -1.03 2.29 14.26
CA GLN A 172 -1.52 1.79 12.98
C GLN A 172 -0.90 0.44 12.57
N ILE A 173 0.19 0.01 13.22
CA ILE A 173 0.81 -1.29 12.98
C ILE A 173 0.16 -2.40 13.81
N GLY A 174 -0.58 -2.05 14.88
CA GLY A 174 -1.42 -3.00 15.61
C GLY A 174 -0.67 -3.98 16.51
N VAL A 175 0.55 -3.65 16.96
CA VAL A 175 1.38 -4.52 17.84
C VAL A 175 1.04 -4.39 19.33
N GLY A 176 -0.07 -3.75 19.69
CA GLY A 176 -0.50 -3.55 21.08
C GLY A 176 0.29 -2.49 21.86
N THR A 177 1.24 -1.83 21.19
CA THR A 177 1.97 -0.65 21.67
C THR A 177 1.91 0.43 20.59
N SER A 178 2.04 1.69 20.98
CA SER A 178 2.39 2.77 20.05
C SER A 178 3.86 3.12 20.27
N GLY A 179 4.73 2.76 19.33
CA GLY A 179 6.09 3.30 19.21
C GLY A 179 6.12 4.23 18.00
N PHE A 180 7.01 5.23 17.93
CA PHE A 180 6.93 6.17 16.81
C PHE A 180 7.07 5.48 15.42
N TYR A 181 7.91 4.43 15.29
CA TYR A 181 8.16 3.72 14.03
C TYR A 181 8.52 2.24 14.23
N GLN A 182 8.22 1.40 13.23
CA GLN A 182 8.77 0.05 13.03
C GLN A 182 9.57 0.04 11.74
N GLU A 183 10.90 -0.03 11.84
CA GLU A 183 11.82 0.16 10.71
C GLU A 183 12.07 -1.12 9.89
N LYS A 184 11.48 -2.25 10.30
CA LYS A 184 11.60 -3.56 9.66
C LYS A 184 10.23 -4.24 9.61
N PRO A 185 9.95 -5.10 8.61
CA PRO A 185 8.73 -5.88 8.58
C PRO A 185 8.52 -6.66 9.88
N ASN A 186 7.42 -6.39 10.57
CA ASN A 186 7.06 -7.13 11.78
C ASN A 186 6.41 -8.47 11.43
N GLY A 187 6.47 -9.46 12.32
CA GLY A 187 5.66 -10.67 12.21
C GLY A 187 4.32 -10.48 12.92
N LEU A 188 3.37 -9.75 12.33
CA LEU A 188 2.02 -9.69 12.89
C LEU A 188 1.26 -10.96 12.49
N ILE A 189 1.06 -11.86 13.44
CA ILE A 189 0.00 -12.85 13.30
C ILE A 189 -1.28 -12.09 13.65
N ILE A 190 -2.10 -11.76 12.65
CA ILE A 190 -3.51 -11.48 12.94
C ILE A 190 -3.98 -12.79 13.55
N GLN A 191 -4.19 -12.82 14.88
CA GLN A 191 -4.86 -13.97 15.47
C GLN A 191 -6.12 -14.12 14.64
N GLU A 192 -6.30 -15.28 14.00
CA GLU A 192 -7.63 -15.63 13.57
C GLU A 192 -8.50 -15.33 14.79
N TYR A 193 -9.49 -14.45 14.64
CA TYR A 193 -10.68 -14.59 15.47
C TYR A 193 -11.23 -15.96 15.06
N SER A 194 -10.61 -17.02 15.59
CA SER A 194 -11.19 -18.33 15.71
C SER A 194 -12.54 -18.01 16.31
N SER A 195 -13.55 -18.17 15.48
CA SER A 195 -14.95 -18.05 15.85
C SER A 195 -15.08 -18.58 17.27
N CYS A 196 -15.46 -17.71 18.21
CA CYS A 196 -15.73 -18.13 19.57
C CYS A 196 -16.62 -19.37 19.46
N ASN A 197 -16.09 -20.53 19.82
CA ASN A 197 -16.70 -21.83 19.58
C ASN A 197 -17.84 -22.11 20.59
N ARG A 198 -18.56 -21.06 20.97
CA ARG A 198 -19.78 -21.05 21.79
C ARG A 198 -20.51 -19.71 21.56
N CYS A 199 -21.26 -19.64 20.47
CA CYS A 199 -22.65 -19.19 20.51
C CYS A 199 -23.39 -19.90 19.38
N ILE A 200 -24.39 -20.68 19.78
CA ILE A 200 -25.22 -21.53 18.94
C ILE A 200 -26.14 -20.67 18.05
N SER A 201 -26.30 -21.13 16.81
CA SER A 201 -27.34 -20.84 15.80
C SER A 201 -27.52 -19.40 15.28
N SER A 202 -27.01 -19.21 14.06
CA SER A 202 -27.61 -18.72 12.80
C SER A 202 -28.99 -18.01 12.80
N PRO A 203 -29.39 -17.44 11.65
CA PRO A 203 -28.98 -16.16 11.06
C PRO A 203 -30.18 -15.20 10.99
N LEU A 204 -30.00 -13.87 10.96
CA LEU A 204 -30.80 -12.94 10.14
C LEU A 204 -30.48 -11.48 10.48
N TRP A 205 -30.74 -10.64 9.48
CA TRP A 205 -30.69 -9.18 9.48
C TRP A 205 -31.49 -8.48 10.60
N LEU A 206 -31.05 -7.24 10.87
CA LEU A 206 -31.79 -6.06 11.34
C LEU A 206 -32.12 -5.89 12.85
N HIS A 207 -31.73 -4.69 13.29
CA HIS A 207 -32.31 -3.81 14.32
C HIS A 207 -31.87 -3.89 15.79
N ARG A 208 -31.21 -2.78 16.17
CA ARG A 208 -31.48 -1.87 17.29
C ARG A 208 -31.65 -2.46 18.69
N ASN A 209 -30.79 -1.91 19.56
CA ASN A 209 -31.00 -1.62 20.97
C ASN A 209 -31.49 -2.78 21.83
N LEU A 210 -30.57 -3.42 22.54
CA LEU A 210 -30.77 -3.78 23.94
C LEU A 210 -29.41 -3.67 24.66
N GLN A 211 -29.37 -2.82 25.70
CA GLN A 211 -28.25 -2.76 26.63
C GLN A 211 -28.15 -4.11 27.35
N GLU A 212 -27.08 -4.86 27.15
CA GLU A 212 -26.82 -6.05 27.97
C GLU A 212 -25.83 -5.72 29.08
N ARG A 213 -26.41 -5.50 30.26
CA ARG A 213 -25.74 -5.42 31.55
C ARG A 213 -25.10 -6.77 31.86
N CYS A 214 -23.82 -6.78 32.21
CA CYS A 214 -23.18 -7.94 32.84
C CYS A 214 -23.82 -8.19 34.23
N ILE A 215 -24.38 -9.38 34.44
CA ILE A 215 -24.80 -9.88 35.76
C ILE A 215 -23.70 -10.83 36.27
N PRO A 216 -23.16 -10.66 37.49
CA PRO A 216 -22.27 -11.66 38.08
C PRO A 216 -23.07 -12.89 38.57
N SER A 217 -22.58 -14.07 38.21
CA SER A 217 -23.16 -15.39 38.52
C SER A 217 -23.21 -15.67 40.04
N PRO A 218 -24.29 -16.29 40.58
CA PRO A 218 -24.32 -16.71 41.98
C PRO A 218 -23.67 -18.09 42.19
N HIS A 219 -22.74 -18.11 43.16
CA HIS A 219 -22.53 -19.10 44.22
C HIS A 219 -22.39 -20.62 43.93
N ARG A 220 -21.31 -21.19 44.51
CA ARG A 220 -21.25 -22.21 45.60
C ARG A 220 -20.27 -23.35 45.28
N ARG A 221 -19.30 -23.58 46.17
CA ARG A 221 -19.46 -24.40 47.39
C ARG A 221 -18.66 -23.81 48.53
#